data_AF-X0VWQ4-F1
#
_entry.id   AF-X0VWQ4-F1
#
_cell.length_a   1.000
_cell.length_b   1.000
_cell.length_c   1.000
_cell.angle_alpha   90.00
_cell.angle_beta   90.00
_cell.angle_gamma   90.00
#
_symmetry.space_group_name_H-M   'P 1'
#
loop_
_entity.id
_entity.type
_entity.pdbx_description
1 polymer ?
#
loop_
_entity_poly.entity_id
_entity_poly.type
_entity_poly.pdbx_seq_one_letter_code
_entity_poly.pdbx_strand_id
1 'polypeptide(L)'
;MNENIYNELKEFIEENGFVCPMPMKWNELYEMLPNRKRKNGGWEPSLPLILGAWESPILFKKLRFLEHIEYAFKNGVIEKVNDYLRSLQVEDWFKG
;
A
#
# COMPACT_ATOMS: atom_id res chain seq x y z
N MET A 1 14.57 -3.87 13.65
CA MET A 1 14.89 -3.58 12.24
C MET A 1 13.62 -3.34 11.45
N ASN A 2 12.72 -4.33 11.30
CA ASN A 2 11.45 -4.18 10.57
C ASN A 2 10.50 -3.08 11.08
N GLU A 3 10.42 -2.88 12.39
CA GLU A 3 9.56 -1.84 12.98
C GLU A 3 10.03 -0.42 12.65
N ASN A 4 11.36 -0.22 12.58
CA ASN A 4 11.92 1.07 12.19
C ASN A 4 11.57 1.40 10.73
N ILE A 5 11.76 0.44 9.83
CA ILE A 5 11.43 0.58 8.40
C ILE A 5 9.94 0.86 8.20
N TYR A 6 9.08 0.20 8.97
CA TYR A 6 7.63 0.46 8.93
C TYR A 6 7.29 1.91 9.32
N ASN A 7 7.91 2.44 10.37
CA ASN A 7 7.68 3.82 10.81
C ASN A 7 8.27 4.84 9.83
N GLU A 8 9.52 4.66 9.40
CA GLU A 8 10.20 5.53 8.42
C GLU A 8 9.48 5.57 7.07
N LEU A 9 8.91 4.43 6.63
CA LEU A 9 8.10 4.38 5.42
C LEU A 9 6.81 5.20 5.56
N LYS A 10 6.14 5.12 6.71
CA LYS A 10 4.94 5.92 6.96
C LYS A 10 5.25 7.41 7.01
N GLU A 11 6.36 7.79 7.64
CA GLU A 11 6.84 9.18 7.68
C GLU A 11 7.12 9.69 6.26
N PHE A 12 7.86 8.91 5.47
CA PHE A 12 8.13 9.23 4.06
C PHE A 12 6.84 9.48 3.25
N ILE A 13 5.82 8.64 3.43
CA ILE A 13 4.52 8.79 2.75
C ILE A 13 3.82 10.08 3.17
N GLU A 14 3.79 10.37 4.47
CA GLU A 14 3.12 11.55 5.02
C GLU A 14 3.81 12.86 4.61
N GLU A 15 5.15 12.92 4.74
CA GLU A 15 5.95 14.10 4.39
C GLU A 15 5.83 14.50 2.91
N ASN A 16 5.63 13.51 2.03
CA ASN A 16 5.47 13.75 0.59
C ASN A 16 4.01 13.99 0.17
N GLY A 17 3.05 13.91 1.10
CA GLY A 17 1.63 14.05 0.83
C GLY A 17 1.06 12.91 -0.04
N PHE A 18 1.69 11.73 0.00
CA PHE A 18 1.24 10.59 -0.80
C PHE A 18 0.01 9.93 -0.15
N VAL A 19 -1.04 9.72 -0.94
CA VAL A 19 -2.28 9.05 -0.49
C VAL A 19 -2.17 7.54 -0.72
N CYS A 20 -1.79 7.16 -1.93
CA CYS A 20 -1.57 5.77 -2.36
C CYS A 20 -0.80 5.78 -3.70
N PRO A 21 -0.23 4.66 -4.14
CA PRO A 21 0.28 4.54 -5.50
C PRO A 21 -0.85 4.64 -6.54
N MET A 22 -0.50 5.01 -7.77
CA MET A 22 -1.38 4.95 -8.94
C MET A 22 -1.83 3.50 -9.19
N PRO A 23 -2.99 3.26 -9.85
CA PRO A 23 -3.64 1.96 -9.87
C PRO A 23 -2.76 0.77 -10.26
N MET A 24 -1.95 0.90 -11.31
CA MET A 24 -1.06 -0.18 -11.76
C MET A 24 0.02 -0.48 -10.71
N LYS A 25 0.63 0.57 -10.14
CA LYS A 25 1.68 0.45 -9.11
C LYS A 25 1.14 -0.06 -7.78
N TRP A 26 -0.11 0.23 -7.47
CA TRP A 26 -0.77 -0.31 -6.29
C TRP A 26 -1.08 -1.81 -6.46
N ASN A 27 -1.46 -2.25 -7.67
CA ASN A 27 -1.63 -3.67 -7.95
C ASN A 27 -0.30 -4.43 -7.85
N GLU A 28 0.79 -3.90 -8.40
CA GLU A 28 2.15 -4.47 -8.25
C GLU A 28 2.51 -4.65 -6.76
N LEU A 29 2.29 -3.63 -5.92
CA LEU A 29 2.49 -3.75 -4.47
C LEU A 29 1.61 -4.85 -3.85
N TYR A 30 0.33 -4.92 -4.21
CA TYR A 30 -0.58 -5.92 -3.68
C TYR A 30 -0.12 -7.34 -4.01
N GLU A 31 0.39 -7.56 -5.23
CA GLU A 31 0.92 -8.83 -5.71
C GLU A 31 2.20 -9.28 -4.97
N MET A 32 2.91 -8.37 -4.31
CA MET A 32 4.07 -8.68 -3.46
C MET A 32 3.70 -9.25 -2.08
N LEU A 33 2.46 -9.05 -1.62
CA LEU A 33 2.04 -9.46 -0.26
C LEU A 33 1.85 -10.99 -0.16
N PRO A 34 2.50 -11.71 0.77
CA PRO A 34 2.34 -13.16 0.87
C PRO A 34 0.98 -13.55 1.46
N ASN A 35 0.62 -14.83 1.35
CA ASN A 35 -0.51 -15.44 2.08
C ASN A 35 -1.88 -14.75 1.91
N ARG A 36 -2.08 -14.03 0.79
CA ARG A 36 -3.37 -13.44 0.43
C ARG A 36 -4.41 -14.56 0.31
N LYS A 37 -5.51 -14.45 1.04
CA LYS A 37 -6.55 -15.48 1.07
C LYS A 37 -7.94 -14.89 0.96
N ARG A 38 -8.88 -15.70 0.46
CA ARG A 38 -10.29 -15.36 0.54
C ARG A 38 -10.79 -15.52 1.98
N LYS A 39 -11.55 -14.54 2.46
CA LYS A 39 -12.16 -14.54 3.79
C LYS A 39 -13.51 -13.84 3.73
N ASN A 40 -14.58 -14.51 4.18
CA ASN A 40 -15.94 -13.97 4.28
C ASN A 40 -16.44 -13.24 3.01
N GLY A 41 -16.20 -13.82 1.82
CA GLY A 41 -16.59 -13.21 0.54
C GLY A 41 -15.67 -12.09 0.03
N GLY A 42 -14.62 -11.74 0.76
CA GLY A 42 -13.58 -10.79 0.37
C GLY A 42 -12.18 -11.40 0.34
N TRP A 43 -11.16 -10.54 0.37
CA TRP A 43 -9.73 -10.89 0.44
C TRP A 43 -9.11 -10.35 1.73
N GLU A 44 -8.10 -11.04 2.24
CA GLU A 44 -7.25 -10.58 3.34
C GLU A 44 -5.77 -10.62 2.88
N PRO A 45 -5.10 -9.45 2.73
CA PRO A 45 -5.64 -8.10 2.90
C PRO A 45 -6.64 -7.76 1.79
N SER A 46 -7.47 -6.76 2.03
CA SER A 46 -8.49 -6.31 1.09
C SER A 46 -7.89 -5.96 -0.27
N LEU A 47 -8.65 -6.08 -1.37
CA LEU A 47 -8.14 -5.70 -2.70
C LEU A 47 -7.79 -4.20 -2.76
N PRO A 48 -6.79 -3.78 -3.55
CA PRO A 48 -6.53 -2.36 -3.77
C PRO A 48 -7.76 -1.68 -4.40
N LEU A 49 -8.02 -0.42 -4.04
CA LEU A 49 -9.17 0.33 -4.57
C LEU A 49 -8.87 0.87 -5.97
N ILE A 50 -8.75 -0.04 -6.92
CA ILE A 50 -8.42 0.23 -8.33
C ILE A 50 -9.62 -0.06 -9.25
N LEU A 51 -9.46 0.20 -10.54
CA LEU A 51 -10.51 0.01 -11.55
C LEU A 51 -11.80 0.76 -11.13
N GLY A 52 -12.96 0.10 -11.14
CA GLY A 52 -14.24 0.72 -10.74
C GLY A 52 -14.28 1.24 -9.30
N ALA A 53 -13.36 0.80 -8.43
CA ALA A 53 -13.24 1.30 -7.06
C ALA A 53 -12.32 2.54 -6.96
N TRP A 54 -11.65 2.96 -8.03
CA TRP A 54 -10.75 4.10 -8.03
C TRP A 54 -11.46 5.42 -7.70
N GLU A 55 -12.75 5.55 -8.01
CA GLU A 55 -13.53 6.76 -7.66
C GLU A 55 -13.87 6.86 -6.16
N SER A 56 -13.41 5.93 -5.33
CA SER A 56 -13.62 5.98 -3.87
C SER A 56 -13.00 7.24 -3.25
N PRO A 57 -13.60 7.81 -2.18
CA PRO A 57 -13.02 8.93 -1.44
C PRO A 57 -11.54 8.75 -1.06
N ILE A 58 -10.77 9.85 -1.08
CA ILE A 58 -9.33 9.90 -0.78
C ILE A 58 -9.00 9.19 0.54
N LEU A 59 -9.82 9.42 1.58
CA LEU A 59 -9.64 8.78 2.88
C LEU A 59 -9.67 7.25 2.80
N PHE A 60 -10.57 6.67 2.00
CA PHE A 60 -10.63 5.21 1.84
C PHE A 60 -9.43 4.66 1.08
N LYS A 61 -8.90 5.42 0.10
CA LYS A 61 -7.65 5.03 -0.57
C LYS A 61 -6.48 5.01 0.41
N LYS A 62 -6.32 6.08 1.21
CA LYS A 62 -5.27 6.18 2.24
C LYS A 62 -5.35 5.03 3.24
N LEU A 63 -6.54 4.76 3.78
CA LEU A 63 -6.74 3.68 4.75
C LEU A 63 -6.44 2.29 4.15
N ARG A 64 -6.91 2.01 2.93
CA ARG A 64 -6.60 0.73 2.25
C ARG A 64 -5.11 0.58 1.98
N PHE A 65 -4.42 1.66 1.61
CA PHE A 65 -2.99 1.62 1.36
C PHE A 65 -2.21 1.35 2.64
N LEU A 66 -2.55 2.04 3.74
CA LEU A 66 -1.93 1.80 5.05
C LEU A 66 -2.20 0.37 5.57
N GLU A 67 -3.39 -0.19 5.32
CA GLU A 67 -3.69 -1.61 5.60
C GLU A 67 -2.68 -2.54 4.90
N HIS A 68 -2.34 -2.28 3.63
CA HIS A 68 -1.38 -3.10 2.89
C HIS A 68 0.04 -2.98 3.44
N ILE A 69 0.46 -1.78 3.85
CA ILE A 69 1.78 -1.57 4.47
C ILE A 69 1.84 -2.30 5.82
N GLU A 70 0.81 -2.17 6.64
CA GLU A 70 0.74 -2.89 7.92
C GLU A 70 0.72 -4.41 7.70
N TYR A 71 0.02 -4.89 6.66
CA TYR A 71 0.03 -6.30 6.28
C TYR A 71 1.42 -6.77 5.87
N ALA A 72 2.14 -5.98 5.08
CA ALA A 72 3.53 -6.27 4.69
C ALA A 72 4.44 -6.39 5.92
N PHE A 73 4.29 -5.47 6.89
CA PHE A 73 4.99 -5.51 8.17
C PHE A 73 4.68 -6.77 8.98
N LYS A 74 3.40 -7.08 9.19
CA LYS A 74 2.96 -8.27 9.96
C LYS A 74 3.41 -9.59 9.33
N ASN A 75 3.62 -9.61 8.02
CA ASN A 75 4.06 -10.80 7.28
C ASN A 75 5.57 -10.79 6.95
N GLY A 76 6.34 -9.85 7.49
CA GLY A 76 7.80 -9.85 7.38
C GLY A 76 8.36 -9.51 5.99
N VAL A 77 7.56 -8.87 5.11
CA VAL A 77 7.98 -8.46 3.76
C VAL A 77 8.10 -6.95 3.60
N ILE A 78 8.14 -6.21 4.72
CA ILE A 78 8.15 -4.74 4.72
C ILE A 78 9.39 -4.15 4.04
N GLU A 79 10.56 -4.77 4.16
CA GLU A 79 11.79 -4.31 3.49
C GLU A 79 11.61 -4.27 1.98
N LYS A 80 11.14 -5.37 1.40
CA LYS A 80 10.87 -5.47 -0.05
C LYS A 80 9.82 -4.46 -0.51
N VAL A 81 8.78 -4.23 0.29
CA VAL A 81 7.72 -3.24 -0.01
C VAL A 81 8.27 -1.81 0.10
N ASN A 82 9.08 -1.52 1.10
CA ASN A 82 9.74 -0.23 1.28
C ASN A 82 10.63 0.10 0.07
N ASP A 83 11.47 -0.84 -0.35
CA ASP A 83 12.39 -0.63 -1.48
C ASP A 83 11.62 -0.38 -2.78
N TYR A 84 10.55 -1.15 -3.02
CA TYR A 84 9.67 -0.93 -4.16
C TYR A 84 9.02 0.45 -4.12
N LEU A 85 8.41 0.84 -3.00
CA LEU A 85 7.74 2.13 -2.88
C LEU A 85 8.71 3.31 -3.04
N ARG A 86 9.91 3.22 -2.47
CA ARG A 86 10.95 4.26 -2.62
C ARG A 86 11.55 4.32 -4.02
N SER A 87 11.37 3.28 -4.85
CA SER A 87 11.78 3.29 -6.26
C SER A 87 10.79 3.99 -7.20
N LEU A 88 9.54 4.19 -6.74
CA LEU A 88 8.49 4.83 -7.54
C LEU A 88 8.79 6.31 -7.77
N GLN A 89 8.48 6.79 -8.98
CA GLN A 89 8.59 8.21 -9.32
C GLN A 89 7.41 9.00 -8.74
N VAL A 90 7.51 10.32 -8.67
CA VAL A 90 6.46 11.17 -8.07
C VAL A 90 5.11 11.00 -8.79
N GLU A 91 5.12 10.76 -10.09
CA GLU A 91 3.95 10.56 -10.95
C GLU A 91 3.27 9.19 -10.73
N ASP A 92 3.99 8.24 -10.15
CA ASP A 92 3.45 6.94 -9.74
C ASP A 92 2.63 7.03 -8.45
N TRP A 93 2.55 8.21 -7.82
CA TRP A 93 1.79 8.46 -6.61
C TRP A 93 0.56 9.32 -6.88
N PHE A 94 -0.56 8.89 -6.30
CA PHE A 94 -1.72 9.76 -6.16
C PHE A 94 -1.55 10.65 -4.93
N LYS A 95 -1.76 11.95 -5.13
CA LYS A 95 -1.70 13.00 -4.10
C LYS A 95 -3.06 13.63 -3.92
N GLY A 96 -3.35 14.09 -2.70
CA GLY A 96 -4.59 14.79 -2.34
C GLY A 96 -4.47 16.30 -2.47
#